data_AF-A0A929HDV0-F1
#
_entry.id   AF-A0A929HDV0-F1
#
_cell.length_a   1.000
_cell.length_b   1.000
_cell.length_c   1.000
_cell.angle_alpha   90.00
_cell.angle_beta   90.00
_cell.angle_gamma   90.00
#
_symmetry.space_group_name_H-M   'P 1'
#
loop_
_entity.id
_entity.type
_entity.pdbx_description
1 polymer ?
#
loop_
_entity_poly.entity_id
_entity_poly.type
_entity_poly.pdbx_seq_one_letter_code
_entity_poly.pdbx_strand_id
1 'polypeptide(L)' 'MAQIGRINKLTIKRIRDYGAHLDGGESGDILLPKTQVPRKCQPGDEVEVFVYLAGT' A
#
# COMPACT_ATOMS: atom_id res chain seq x y z
N MET A 1 -3.09 -4.17 11.12
CA MET A 1 -1.69 -4.57 10.93
C MET A 1 -1.58 -5.35 9.64
N ALA A 2 -0.68 -4.97 8.75
CA ALA A 2 -0.46 -5.68 7.49
C ALA A 2 0.22 -7.04 7.72
N GLN A 3 -0.35 -8.10 7.17
CA GLN A 3 0.15 -9.47 7.23
C GLN A 3 1.00 -9.79 5.99
N ILE A 4 2.27 -10.10 6.20
CA ILE A 4 3.18 -10.51 5.13
C ILE A 4 2.74 -11.87 4.55
N GLY A 5 2.84 -12.02 3.23
CA GLY A 5 2.46 -13.24 2.51
C GLY A 5 0.94 -13.39 2.32
N ARG A 6 0.16 -12.33 2.54
CA ARG A 6 -1.29 -12.32 2.41
C ARG A 6 -1.79 -11.07 1.69
N ILE A 7 -3.01 -11.15 1.18
CA ILE A 7 -3.75 -9.98 0.71
C ILE A 7 -4.23 -9.21 1.93
N ASN A 8 -3.97 -7.90 1.92
CA ASN A 8 -4.36 -6.97 2.96
C ASN A 8 -5.15 -5.84 2.35
N LYS A 9 -6.21 -5.43 3.03
CA LYS A 9 -6.93 -4.20 2.72
C LYS A 9 -6.29 -3.06 3.50
N LEU A 10 -5.61 -2.14 2.81
CA LEU A 10 -4.87 -1.04 3.41
C LEU A 10 -5.39 0.30 2.90
N THR A 11 -5.42 1.29 3.78
CA THR A 11 -5.86 2.65 3.46
C THR A 11 -4.72 3.47 2.86
N ILE A 12 -4.99 4.20 1.80
CA ILE A 12 -4.04 5.14 1.19
C ILE A 12 -3.90 6.36 2.10
N LYS A 13 -2.73 6.58 2.68
CA LYS A 13 -2.45 7.80 3.47
C LYS A 13 -2.10 8.98 2.59
N ARG A 14 -1.32 8.74 1.53
CA ARG A 14 -0.86 9.77 0.59
C ARG A 14 -0.50 9.18 -0.75
N ILE A 15 -0.70 9.97 -1.80
CA ILE A 15 -0.25 9.67 -3.16
C ILE A 15 0.82 10.69 -3.54
N ARG A 16 1.87 10.21 -4.21
CA ARG A 16 3.03 10.97 -4.68
C ARG A 16 3.35 10.54 -6.11
N ASP A 17 4.23 11.28 -6.77
CA ASP A 17 4.58 11.02 -8.18
C ASP A 17 5.19 9.63 -8.41
N TYR A 18 5.81 9.05 -7.39
CA TYR A 18 6.45 7.73 -7.41
C TYR A 18 5.57 6.58 -6.89
N GLY A 19 4.38 6.86 -6.33
CA GLY A 19 3.49 5.82 -5.81
C GLY A 19 2.55 6.28 -4.69
N ALA A 20 1.90 5.33 -4.03
CA ALA A 20 1.02 5.57 -2.90
C ALA A 20 1.61 4.97 -1.61
N HIS A 21 1.53 5.68 -0.50
CA HIS A 21 1.83 5.12 0.81
C HIS A 21 0.54 4.63 1.46
N LEU A 22 0.56 3.37 1.86
CA LEU A 22 -0.53 2.67 2.52
C LEU A 22 -0.25 2.55 4.02
N ASP A 23 -1.30 2.60 4.83
CA ASP A 23 -1.20 2.40 6.27
C ASP A 23 -1.07 0.92 6.63
N GLY A 24 0.13 0.47 6.96
CA GLY A 24 0.40 -0.90 7.42
C GLY A 24 0.16 -1.11 8.92
N GLY A 25 -0.23 -0.07 9.68
CA GLY A 25 -0.27 -0.09 11.13
C GLY A 25 1.12 -0.25 11.74
N GLU A 26 1.31 -1.27 12.58
CA GLU A 26 2.61 -1.54 13.23
C GLU A 26 3.74 -1.89 12.25
N SER A 27 3.39 -2.38 11.06
CA SER A 27 4.36 -2.64 9.98
C SER A 27 4.91 -1.35 9.35
N GLY A 28 4.36 -0.19 9.70
CA GLY A 28 4.74 1.13 9.17
C GLY A 28 4.04 1.47 7.84
N ASP A 29 4.62 2.44 7.13
CA ASP A 29 4.15 2.85 5.81
C ASP A 29 4.57 1.81 4.75
N ILE A 30 3.59 1.28 4.01
CA ILE A 30 3.85 0.37 2.88
C ILE A 30 3.79 1.16 1.57
N LEU A 31 4.85 1.10 0.78
CA LEU A 31 4.89 1.76 -0.53
C LEU A 31 4.26 0.86 -1.60
N LEU A 32 3.20 1.37 -2.24
CA LEU A 32 2.63 0.83 -3.45
C LEU A 32 3.21 1.58 -4.67
N PRO A 33 3.98 0.91 -5.55
CA PRO A 33 4.54 1.53 -6.74
C PRO A 33 3.48 2.16 -7.64
N LYS A 34 3.77 3.31 -8.26
CA LYS A 34 2.85 4.02 -9.16
C LYS A 34 2.19 3.13 -10.22
N THR A 35 2.92 2.17 -10.76
CA THR A 35 2.44 1.23 -11.80
C THR A 35 1.33 0.31 -11.31
N GLN A 36 1.24 0.10 -10.00
CA GLN A 36 0.23 -0.74 -9.34
C GLN A 36 -0.86 0.09 -8.65
N VAL A 37 -0.73 1.42 -8.58
CA VAL A 37 -1.77 2.29 -8.02
C VAL A 37 -2.99 2.28 -8.96
N PRO A 38 -4.19 1.91 -8.47
CA PRO A 38 -5.38 1.91 -9.31
C PRO A 38 -5.71 3.32 -9.81
N ARG A 39 -6.23 3.39 -11.04
CA ARG A 39 -6.61 4.68 -11.65
C ARG A 39 -7.79 5.26 -10.86
N LYS A 40 -7.65 6.51 -10.40
CA LYS A 40 -8.62 7.28 -9.59
C LYS A 40 -8.63 7.02 -8.08
N CYS A 41 -7.61 6.40 -7.51
CA CYS A 41 -7.48 6.35 -6.06
C CYS A 41 -7.14 7.71 -5.45
N GLN A 42 -7.61 7.92 -4.22
CA GLN A 42 -7.42 9.14 -3.43
C GLN A 42 -6.89 8.78 -2.03
N PRO A 43 -6.23 9.70 -1.32
CA PRO A 43 -6.00 9.53 0.10
C PRO A 43 -7.32 9.28 0.85
N GLY A 44 -7.36 8.25 1.69
CA GLY A 44 -8.55 7.78 2.40
C GLY A 44 -9.21 6.55 1.76
N ASP A 45 -8.93 6.25 0.48
CA ASP A 45 -9.46 5.04 -0.16
C ASP A 45 -8.73 3.79 0.36
N GLU A 46 -9.44 2.67 0.36
CA GLU A 46 -8.89 1.36 0.68
C GLU A 46 -8.55 0.57 -0.58
N VAL A 47 -7.40 -0.11 -0.58
CA VAL A 47 -6.95 -0.97 -1.66
C VAL A 47 -6.54 -2.33 -1.13
N GLU A 48 -6.84 -3.38 -1.90
CA GLU A 48 -6.36 -4.73 -1.61
C GLU A 48 -4.99 -4.95 -2.26
N VAL A 49 -3.99 -5.23 -1.44
CA VAL A 49 -2.61 -5.43 -1.88
C VAL A 49 -2.01 -6.68 -1.26
N PHE A 50 -1.18 -7.39 -2.02
CA PHE A 50 -0.40 -8.50 -1.49
C PHE A 50 0.92 -7.96 -0.91
N VAL A 51 1.10 -8.12 0.40
CA VAL A 51 2.28 -7.59 1.10
C VAL A 51 3.36 -8.66 1.16
N TYR A 52 4.56 -8.36 0.68
CA TYR A 52 5.70 -9.26 0.71
C TYR A 52 6.98 -8.47 1.02
N LEU A 53 7.99 -9.16 1.57
CA LEU A 53 9.32 -8.60 1.77
C LEU A 53 10.12 -8.76 0.48
N ALA A 54 10.67 -7.67 -0.03
CA ALA A 54 11.68 -7.76 -1.08
C ALA A 54 12.96 -8.30 -0.43
N GLY A 55 13.25 -9.59 -0.65
CA GLY A 55 14.53 -10.18 -0.23
C GLY A 55 15.66 -9.58 -1.05
N THR A 56 16.56 -8.86 -0.38
CA THR A 56 17.89 -8.49 -0.88
C THR A 56 18.92 -9.48 -0.39
#